data_AF-A0A2U3LNE0-F1
#
_entry.id   AF-A0A2U3LNE0-F1
#
_cell.length_a   1.000
_cell.length_b   1.000
_cell.length_c   1.000
_cell.angle_alpha   90.00
_cell.angle_beta   90.00
_cell.angle_gamma   90.00
#
_symmetry.space_group_name_H-M   'P 1'
#
loop_
_entity.id
_entity.type
_entity.pdbx_description
1 polymer ?
#
loop_
_entity_poly.entity_id
_entity_poly.type
_entity_poly.pdbx_seq_one_letter_code
_entity_poly.pdbx_strand_id
1 'polypeptide(L)' 'MVRYIQTVPPQFSCEKCGRDMYPEYYKGLHGYEYKISDIREQ' A
#
# COMPACT_ATOMS: atom_id res chain seq x y z
N MET A 1 -21.39 -0.42 1.39
CA MET A 1 -20.40 0.60 1.76
C MET A 1 -19.22 -0.12 2.42
N VAL A 2 -18.18 -0.47 1.67
CA VAL A 2 -17.10 -1.33 2.18
C VAL A 2 -16.07 -0.48 2.91
N ARG A 3 -15.98 -0.64 4.23
CA ARG A 3 -14.90 -0.10 5.08
C ARG A 3 -13.97 -1.26 5.45
N TYR A 4 -12.81 -1.39 4.81
CA TYR A 4 -11.67 -2.21 5.30
C TYR A 4 -10.38 -1.69 4.65
N ILE A 5 -9.72 -0.74 5.31
CA ILE A 5 -8.45 -0.10 4.87
C ILE A 5 -7.20 -0.78 5.44
N GLN A 6 -7.29 -1.99 6.00
CA GLN A 6 -6.18 -2.57 6.78
C GLN A 6 -5.63 -3.91 6.31
N THR A 7 -6.16 -4.53 5.26
CA THR A 7 -5.64 -5.83 4.77
C THR A 7 -5.04 -5.81 3.38
N VAL A 8 -5.26 -4.75 2.58
CA VAL A 8 -4.70 -4.64 1.23
C VAL A 8 -3.79 -3.41 1.19
N PRO A 9 -2.48 -3.57 0.91
CA PRO A 9 -1.60 -2.42 0.74
C PRO A 9 -2.09 -1.55 -0.43
N PRO A 10 -1.98 -0.23 -0.33
CA PRO A 10 -2.26 0.65 -1.45
C PRO A 10 -1.38 0.28 -2.65
N GLN A 11 -2.03 0.10 -3.79
CA GLN A 11 -1.39 -0.10 -5.07
C GLN A 11 -1.25 1.25 -5.76
N PHE A 12 -0.11 1.46 -6.39
CA PHE A 12 0.20 2.69 -7.11
C PHE A 12 0.42 2.37 -8.59
N SER A 13 0.12 3.30 -9.49
CA SER A 13 0.48 3.16 -10.89
C SER A 13 1.83 3.83 -11.15
N CYS A 14 2.72 3.16 -11.86
CA CYS A 14 4.00 3.74 -12.26
C CYS A 14 3.79 4.90 -13.23
N GLU A 15 4.19 6.11 -12.87
CA GLU A 15 4.02 7.31 -13.73
C GLU A 15 4.71 7.16 -15.09
N LYS A 16 5.76 6.32 -15.18
CA LYS A 16 6.51 6.10 -16.43
C LYS A 16 5.87 5.06 -17.36
N CYS A 17 5.22 4.03 -16.83
CA CYS A 17 4.78 2.88 -17.63
C CYS A 17 3.37 2.37 -17.34
N GLY A 18 2.64 2.97 -16.39
CA GLY A 18 1.26 2.63 -16.04
C GLY A 18 1.08 1.28 -15.32
N ARG A 19 2.14 0.52 -15.10
CA ARG A 19 2.08 -0.78 -14.40
C ARG A 19 1.85 -0.59 -12.91
N ASP A 20 1.25 -1.61 -12.28
CA ASP A 20 1.06 -1.66 -10.83
C ASP A 20 2.40 -1.69 -10.08
N MET A 21 2.46 -0.91 -9.01
CA MET A 21 3.56 -0.79 -8.09
C MET A 21 3.08 -1.13 -6.69
N TYR A 22 3.85 -2.01 -6.04
CA TYR A 22 3.67 -2.41 -4.65
C TYR A 22 4.85 -1.82 -3.87
N PRO A 23 4.69 -0.67 -3.20
CA PRO A 23 5.79 -0.04 -2.50
C PRO A 23 6.24 -0.90 -1.32
N GLU A 24 7.56 -1.02 -1.15
CA GLU A 24 8.14 -1.71 0.00
C GLU A 24 7.88 -0.96 1.31
N TYR A 25 7.79 0.37 1.23
CA TYR A 25 7.50 1.28 2.32
C TYR A 25 6.69 2.48 1.83
N TYR A 26 5.67 2.90 2.59
CA TYR A 26 4.93 4.14 2.31
C TYR A 26 4.39 4.79 3.60
N LYS A 27 4.19 6.11 3.54
CA LYS A 27 3.54 6.89 4.60
C LYS A 27 2.07 7.13 4.23
N GLY A 28 1.16 6.65 5.06
CA GLY A 28 -0.27 6.86 4.89
C GLY A 28 -0.68 8.31 5.18
N LEU A 29 -1.92 8.65 4.80
CA LEU A 29 -2.49 10.00 4.99
C LEU A 29 -2.45 10.48 6.45
N HIS A 30 -2.61 9.56 7.40
CA HIS A 30 -2.57 9.85 8.85
C HIS A 30 -1.15 9.87 9.44
N GLY A 31 -0.13 9.77 8.60
CA GLY A 31 1.27 9.84 9.00
C GLY A 31 1.86 8.52 9.49
N TYR A 32 1.09 7.44 9.50
CA TYR A 32 1.59 6.10 9.80
C TYR A 32 2.50 5.58 8.69
N GLU A 33 3.57 4.91 9.09
CA GLU A 33 4.51 4.24 8.21
C GLU A 33 4.14 2.77 8.08
N TYR A 34 4.17 2.25 6.86
CA TYR A 34 3.83 0.86 6.57
C TYR A 34 4.94 0.22 5.75
N LYS A 35 5.29 -1.03 6.07
CA LYS A 35 6.17 -1.86 5.25
C LYS A 35 5.41 -3.04 4.68
N ILE A 36 5.76 -3.45 3.47
CA ILE A 36 5.10 -4.60 2.82
C ILE A 36 5.32 -5.92 3.58
N SER A 37 6.42 -6.02 4.35
CA SER A 37 6.68 -7.12 5.27
C SER A 37 5.59 -7.28 6.33
N ASP A 38 5.02 -6.17 6.80
CA ASP A 38 4.05 -6.16 7.91
C ASP A 38 2.69 -6.75 7.50
N ILE A 39 2.46 -6.86 6.18
CA ILE A 39 1.20 -7.33 5.59
C ILE A 39 1.29 -8.78 5.13
N ARG A 40 2.51 -9.29 4.88
CA ARG A 40 2.75 -10.65 4.38
C ARG A 40 2.70 -11.75 5.46
N GLU A 41 2.43 -11.41 6.71
CA GLU A 41 2.38 -12.33 7.87
C GLU A 41 0.94 -12.63 8.34
N GLN A 42 -0.03 -12.74 7.41
CA GLN A 42 -1.44 -13.10 7.72
C GLN A 42 -1.89 -14.37 7.02
#